data_AF-A0A528MA97-F1
#
_entry.id   AF-A0A528MA97-F1
#
_cell.length_a   1.000
_cell.length_b   1.000
_cell.length_c   1.000
_cell.angle_alpha   90.00
_cell.angle_beta   90.00
_cell.angle_gamma   90.00
#
_symmetry.space_group_name_H-M   'P 1'
#
loop_
_entity.id
_entity.type
_entity.pdbx_description
1 polymer ?
#
loop_
_entity_poly.entity_id
_entity_poly.type
_entity_poly.pdbx_seq_one_letter_code
_entity_poly.pdbx_strand_id
1 'polypeptide(L)'
;MDSNCLTPGPASQKGGLSVSEEISVAEAYSKGRTIFMGLELLIAPGALVPRPETELLGTTALDVLSQMNLPAPRVIDMCCGAGNLACAIAHFAPTARVWASDLTDGCVEVARRNVAHHGMADRVSVLQGDLFSAFSGLKLDGTMDVIICNPPYISEKRLEGDRAHLTELEPREAFAAGPYGLSIHMRVIKDAPRYLRRGGILLFEVGLGQDRQVISLLERSKAYENIRAVTNEAGEGRVVMGQTTPQA
;
A
#
# COMPACT_ATOMS: atom_id res chain seq x y z
N MET A 1 -23.24 -5.26 55.15
CA MET A 1 -21.82 -5.13 54.76
C MET A 1 -21.79 -5.46 53.30
N ASP A 2 -21.69 -4.41 52.52
CA ASP A 2 -22.25 -4.30 51.18
C ASP A 2 -21.33 -4.84 50.09
N SER A 3 -22.00 -5.32 49.05
CA SER A 3 -21.51 -5.76 47.77
C SER A 3 -20.64 -4.68 47.10
N ASN A 4 -19.42 -5.02 46.70
CA ASN A 4 -18.63 -4.19 45.79
C ASN A 4 -18.42 -4.95 44.47
N CYS A 5 -19.48 -4.95 43.66
CA CYS A 5 -19.45 -5.35 42.26
C CYS A 5 -18.90 -4.15 41.48
N LEU A 6 -17.65 -4.25 41.04
CA LEU A 6 -17.00 -3.24 40.20
C LEU A 6 -17.71 -3.19 38.85
N THR A 7 -18.45 -2.10 38.62
CA THR A 7 -19.01 -1.75 37.32
C THR A 7 -17.89 -1.32 36.38
N PRO A 8 -17.82 -1.83 35.14
CA PRO A 8 -16.96 -1.23 34.12
C PRO A 8 -17.58 0.08 33.63
N GLY A 9 -16.77 1.15 33.64
CA GLY A 9 -17.13 2.48 33.17
C GLY A 9 -17.39 2.55 31.66
N PRO A 10 -17.97 3.65 31.16
CA PRO A 10 -18.42 3.74 29.76
C PRO A 10 -17.27 4.00 28.78
N ALA A 11 -17.33 3.25 27.67
CA ALA A 11 -16.88 3.53 26.31
C ALA A 11 -15.66 4.46 26.07
N SER A 12 -14.54 3.86 25.62
CA SER A 12 -13.67 4.54 24.65
C SER A 12 -14.28 4.40 23.26
N GLN A 13 -14.59 5.55 22.65
CA GLN A 13 -15.02 5.66 21.26
C GLN A 13 -13.98 4.99 20.34
N LYS A 14 -14.34 3.88 19.72
CA LYS A 14 -13.70 3.46 18.48
C LYS A 14 -14.11 4.47 17.41
N GLY A 15 -13.22 5.38 17.05
CA GLY A 15 -13.38 6.21 15.86
C GLY A 15 -13.50 5.29 14.67
N GLY A 16 -14.71 5.09 14.16
CA GLY A 16 -14.91 4.41 12.90
C GLY A 16 -14.23 5.22 11.81
N LEU A 17 -13.28 4.61 11.09
CA LEU A 17 -12.89 5.12 9.78
C LEU A 17 -14.15 5.08 8.92
N SER A 18 -14.68 6.26 8.58
CA SER A 18 -15.73 6.36 7.58
C SER A 18 -15.16 5.90 6.24
N VAL A 19 -15.79 4.91 5.61
CA VAL A 19 -15.52 4.55 4.21
C VAL A 19 -15.66 5.81 3.37
N SER A 20 -14.61 6.19 2.65
CA SER A 20 -14.63 7.37 1.79
C SER A 20 -15.65 7.17 0.65
N GLU A 21 -16.51 8.17 0.45
CA GLU A 21 -17.51 8.21 -0.64
C GLU A 21 -16.81 8.12 -2.02
N GLU A 22 -17.55 7.73 -3.08
CA GLU A 22 -17.03 7.68 -4.45
C GLU A 22 -16.32 8.99 -4.82
N ILE A 23 -15.00 8.91 -5.04
CA ILE A 23 -14.18 10.08 -5.36
C ILE A 23 -14.38 10.46 -6.82
N SER A 24 -14.85 11.68 -7.07
CA SER A 24 -14.80 12.28 -8.40
C SER A 24 -13.36 12.65 -8.77
N VAL A 25 -12.75 11.85 -9.66
CA VAL A 25 -11.36 12.07 -10.13
C VAL A 25 -11.17 13.47 -10.73
N ALA A 26 -12.14 13.93 -11.54
CA ALA A 26 -12.10 15.26 -12.14
C ALA A 26 -12.14 16.36 -11.07
N GLU A 27 -12.93 16.18 -10.01
CA GLU A 27 -13.01 17.14 -8.92
C GLU A 27 -11.73 17.15 -8.08
N ALA A 28 -11.13 15.99 -7.81
CA ALA A 28 -9.86 15.88 -7.10
C ALA A 28 -8.74 16.61 -7.83
N TYR A 29 -8.62 16.45 -9.15
CA TYR A 29 -7.67 17.21 -9.96
C TYR A 29 -7.98 18.70 -10.00
N SER A 30 -9.25 19.08 -10.14
CA SER A 30 -9.68 20.49 -10.13
C SER A 30 -9.35 21.20 -8.81
N LYS A 31 -9.54 20.51 -7.68
CA LYS A 31 -9.19 21.02 -6.35
C LYS A 31 -7.69 20.91 -6.03
N GLY A 32 -6.96 20.06 -6.75
CA GLY A 32 -5.55 19.75 -6.49
C GLY A 32 -5.33 18.95 -5.19
N ARG A 33 -6.38 18.33 -4.64
CA ARG A 33 -6.32 17.58 -3.38
C ARG A 33 -7.43 16.54 -3.26
N THR A 34 -7.19 15.55 -2.42
CA THR A 34 -8.19 14.54 -1.99
C THR A 34 -7.96 14.14 -0.54
N ILE A 35 -8.84 13.32 0.03
CA ILE A 35 -8.66 12.68 1.33
C ILE A 35 -8.36 11.19 1.14
N PHE A 36 -7.39 10.66 1.88
CA PHE A 36 -7.08 9.23 1.95
C PHE A 36 -6.83 8.84 3.41
N MET A 37 -7.61 7.89 3.94
CA MET A 37 -7.53 7.48 5.36
C MET A 37 -7.60 8.68 6.34
N GLY A 38 -8.40 9.70 6.00
CA GLY A 38 -8.52 10.94 6.79
C GLY A 38 -7.39 11.95 6.62
N LEU A 39 -6.35 11.67 5.83
CA LEU A 39 -5.29 12.62 5.49
C LEU A 39 -5.61 13.37 4.19
N GLU A 40 -5.49 14.69 4.20
CA GLU A 40 -5.49 15.47 2.96
C GLU A 40 -4.21 15.21 2.19
N LEU A 41 -4.32 14.89 0.91
CA LEU A 41 -3.19 14.67 0.01
C LEU A 41 -3.31 15.64 -1.17
N LEU A 42 -2.19 16.24 -1.52
CA LEU A 42 -2.00 16.97 -2.76
C LEU A 42 -2.06 16.00 -3.94
N ILE A 43 -2.76 16.42 -4.99
CA ILE A 43 -2.91 15.72 -6.26
C ILE A 43 -2.35 16.60 -7.36
N ALA A 44 -1.60 15.99 -8.28
CA ALA A 44 -1.13 16.65 -9.49
C ALA A 44 -1.12 15.66 -10.66
N PRO A 45 -1.12 16.15 -11.92
CA PRO A 45 -1.00 15.29 -13.09
C PRO A 45 0.21 14.36 -13.00
N GLY A 46 0.05 13.12 -13.45
CA GLY A 46 1.11 12.11 -13.44
C GLY A 46 1.08 11.15 -12.24
N ALA A 47 0.19 11.35 -11.26
CA ALA A 47 -0.08 10.39 -10.19
C ALA A 47 -1.57 10.04 -10.14
N LEU A 48 -1.89 8.78 -9.86
CA LEU A 48 -3.26 8.31 -9.69
C LEU A 48 -3.91 8.98 -8.46
N VAL A 49 -5.17 9.40 -8.58
CA VAL A 49 -5.91 9.88 -7.41
C VAL A 49 -6.15 8.70 -6.46
N PRO A 50 -5.67 8.76 -5.19
CA PRO A 50 -5.88 7.71 -4.20
C PRO A 50 -7.31 7.20 -4.19
N ARG A 51 -7.47 5.87 -4.20
CA ARG A 51 -8.78 5.22 -4.27
C ARG A 51 -9.25 4.79 -2.88
N PRO A 52 -10.56 4.86 -2.57
CA PRO A 52 -11.11 4.35 -1.32
C PRO A 52 -10.73 2.89 -1.07
N GLU A 53 -10.68 2.07 -2.12
CA GLU A 53 -10.36 0.65 -1.97
C GLU A 53 -8.92 0.40 -1.52
N THR A 54 -7.99 1.32 -1.82
CA THR A 54 -6.61 1.27 -1.33
C THR A 54 -6.51 1.50 0.18
N GLU A 55 -7.54 2.07 0.83
CA GLU A 55 -7.57 2.21 2.29
C GLU A 55 -7.58 0.84 3.00
N LEU A 56 -8.10 -0.21 2.36
CA LEU A 56 -8.03 -1.56 2.92
C LEU A 56 -6.57 -2.05 3.02
N LEU A 57 -5.73 -1.74 2.03
CA LEU A 57 -4.30 -2.06 2.08
C LEU A 57 -3.59 -1.30 3.20
N GLY A 58 -3.90 -0.01 3.34
CA GLY A 58 -3.35 0.85 4.40
C GLY A 58 -3.74 0.39 5.80
N THR A 59 -5.02 0.13 6.03
CA THR A 59 -5.53 -0.38 7.33
C THR A 59 -4.95 -1.75 7.66
N THR A 60 -4.88 -2.67 6.68
CA THR A 60 -4.27 -3.99 6.88
C THR A 60 -2.79 -3.87 7.26
N ALA A 61 -2.04 -2.96 6.62
CA ALA A 61 -0.65 -2.72 6.96
C ALA A 61 -0.48 -2.18 8.39
N LEU A 62 -1.33 -1.24 8.81
CA LEU A 62 -1.32 -0.70 10.18
C LEU A 62 -1.65 -1.77 11.23
N ASP A 63 -2.62 -2.64 10.95
CA ASP A 63 -2.95 -3.77 11.83
C ASP A 63 -1.76 -4.72 11.98
N VAL A 64 -1.08 -5.03 10.87
CA VAL A 64 0.14 -5.83 10.88
C VAL A 64 1.23 -5.17 11.74
N LEU A 65 1.49 -3.88 11.55
CA LEU A 65 2.50 -3.15 12.31
C LEU A 65 2.18 -3.10 13.81
N SER A 66 0.91 -2.88 14.15
CA SER A 66 0.41 -2.88 15.53
C SER A 66 0.62 -4.25 16.19
N GLN A 67 0.31 -5.35 15.50
CA GLN A 67 0.53 -6.71 15.99
C GLN A 67 2.02 -7.05 16.20
N MET A 68 2.90 -6.53 15.34
CA MET A 68 4.34 -6.70 15.51
C MET A 68 4.88 -5.96 16.74
N ASN A 69 4.23 -4.86 17.15
CA ASN A 69 4.56 -4.05 18.32
C ASN A 69 6.06 -3.67 18.40
N LEU A 70 6.63 -3.27 17.27
CA LEU A 70 8.04 -2.89 17.17
C LEU A 70 8.24 -1.42 17.54
N PRO A 71 9.36 -1.06 18.20
CA PRO A 71 9.62 0.31 18.59
C PRO A 71 9.87 1.24 17.40
N ALA A 72 10.41 0.74 16.30
CA ALA A 72 10.73 1.51 15.09
C ALA A 72 10.59 0.63 13.83
N PRO A 73 9.35 0.35 13.38
CA PRO A 73 9.12 -0.51 12.23
C PRO A 73 9.65 0.11 10.93
N ARG A 74 10.12 -0.73 10.02
CA ARG A 74 10.72 -0.37 8.74
C ARG A 74 9.85 -0.89 7.60
N VAL A 75 9.37 0.02 6.76
CA VAL A 75 8.37 -0.27 5.73
C VAL A 75 8.86 0.17 4.36
N ILE A 76 8.64 -0.66 3.33
CA ILE A 76 8.73 -0.24 1.93
C ILE A 76 7.32 -0.04 1.39
N ASP A 77 7.09 1.09 0.72
CA ASP A 77 5.89 1.36 -0.09
C ASP A 77 6.27 1.37 -1.58
N MET A 78 5.96 0.28 -2.27
CA MET A 78 6.34 0.04 -3.66
C MET A 78 5.20 0.44 -4.61
N CYS A 79 5.53 1.11 -5.71
CA CYS A 79 4.55 1.74 -6.60
C CYS A 79 3.73 2.80 -5.83
N CYS A 80 4.43 3.70 -5.14
CA CYS A 80 3.82 4.56 -4.12
C CYS A 80 2.88 5.63 -4.68
N GLY A 81 2.88 5.89 -6.00
CA GLY A 81 2.03 6.89 -6.62
C GLY A 81 2.19 8.26 -5.97
N ALA A 82 1.09 8.85 -5.49
CA ALA A 82 1.08 10.11 -4.76
C ALA A 82 1.64 10.03 -3.32
N GLY A 83 2.14 8.86 -2.90
CA GLY A 83 2.67 8.60 -1.56
C GLY A 83 1.59 8.42 -0.50
N ASN A 84 0.37 8.04 -0.89
CA ASN A 84 -0.79 7.99 0.01
C ASN A 84 -0.61 6.93 1.11
N LEU A 85 -0.12 5.74 0.78
CA LEU A 85 0.18 4.69 1.77
C LEU A 85 1.36 5.10 2.65
N ALA A 86 2.48 5.55 2.06
CA ALA A 86 3.64 6.01 2.83
C ALA A 86 3.30 7.12 3.85
N CYS A 87 2.53 8.14 3.43
CA CYS A 87 2.11 9.22 4.32
C CYS A 87 1.13 8.73 5.40
N ALA A 88 0.15 7.89 5.05
CA ALA A 88 -0.79 7.34 6.02
C ALA A 88 -0.10 6.46 7.06
N ILE A 89 0.80 5.58 6.65
CA ILE A 89 1.57 4.72 7.55
C ILE A 89 2.43 5.56 8.48
N ALA A 90 3.15 6.54 7.95
CA ALA A 90 3.91 7.46 8.78
C ALA A 90 2.98 8.18 9.78
N HIS A 91 1.84 8.70 9.34
CA HIS A 91 0.90 9.40 10.21
C HIS A 91 0.42 8.54 11.39
N PHE A 92 -0.08 7.34 11.12
CA PHE A 92 -0.69 6.48 12.13
C PHE A 92 0.31 5.62 12.90
N ALA A 93 1.53 5.42 12.38
CA ALA A 93 2.65 4.81 13.08
C ALA A 93 3.83 5.82 13.18
N PRO A 94 3.82 6.74 14.17
CA PRO A 94 4.79 7.84 14.26
C PRO A 94 6.26 7.41 14.32
N THR A 95 6.53 6.21 14.82
CA THR A 95 7.89 5.66 14.93
C THR A 95 8.34 4.88 13.69
N ALA A 96 7.44 4.67 12.72
CA ALA A 96 7.77 3.97 11.48
C ALA A 96 8.73 4.80 10.61
N ARG A 97 9.67 4.09 9.97
CA ARG A 97 10.46 4.62 8.86
C ARG A 97 9.98 3.98 7.57
N VAL A 98 9.69 4.82 6.58
CA VAL A 98 9.12 4.40 5.30
C VAL A 98 10.05 4.76 4.15
N TRP A 99 10.31 3.79 3.27
CA TRP A 99 10.96 3.99 2.00
C TRP A 99 9.93 3.77 0.89
N ALA A 100 9.51 4.85 0.26
CA ALA A 100 8.58 4.82 -0.85
C ALA A 100 9.35 4.85 -2.18
N SER A 101 8.88 4.13 -3.18
CA SER A 101 9.43 4.22 -4.53
C SER A 101 8.38 4.14 -5.62
N ASP A 102 8.61 4.88 -6.68
CA ASP A 102 7.84 4.81 -7.91
C ASP A 102 8.76 4.95 -9.14
N LEU A 103 8.28 4.52 -10.30
CA LEU A 103 9.02 4.55 -11.55
C LEU A 103 9.04 5.95 -12.18
N THR A 104 7.92 6.65 -12.11
CA THR A 104 7.71 7.88 -12.87
C THR A 104 8.09 9.13 -12.08
N ASP A 105 8.62 10.14 -12.77
CA ASP A 105 8.95 11.44 -12.17
C ASP A 105 7.72 12.09 -11.51
N GLY A 106 6.57 12.02 -12.18
CA GLY A 106 5.30 12.63 -11.71
C GLY A 106 4.84 12.06 -10.37
N CYS A 107 4.82 10.73 -10.22
CA CYS A 107 4.51 10.09 -8.93
C CYS A 107 5.49 10.53 -7.84
N VAL A 108 6.79 10.45 -8.13
CA VAL A 108 7.84 10.78 -7.15
C VAL A 108 7.78 12.24 -6.70
N GLU A 109 7.51 13.18 -7.61
CA GLU A 109 7.36 14.60 -7.27
C GLU A 109 6.16 14.82 -6.33
N VAL A 110 4.99 14.28 -6.67
CA VAL A 110 3.78 14.42 -5.86
C VAL A 110 3.95 13.78 -4.49
N ALA A 111 4.53 12.57 -4.42
CA ALA A 111 4.82 11.90 -3.17
C ALA A 111 5.76 12.72 -2.28
N ARG A 112 6.84 13.31 -2.83
CA ARG A 112 7.74 14.20 -2.06
C ARG A 112 7.01 15.43 -1.54
N ARG A 113 6.12 16.02 -2.34
CA ARG A 113 5.30 17.16 -1.93
C ARG A 113 4.37 16.80 -0.79
N ASN A 114 3.71 15.64 -0.83
CA ASN A 114 2.86 15.16 0.27
C ASN A 114 3.65 14.88 1.54
N VAL A 115 4.82 14.25 1.44
CA VAL A 115 5.73 14.04 2.58
C VAL A 115 6.14 15.37 3.22
N ALA A 116 6.50 16.37 2.40
CA ALA A 116 6.85 17.69 2.89
C ALA A 116 5.65 18.43 3.50
N HIS A 117 4.48 18.36 2.85
CA HIS A 117 3.23 18.99 3.29
C HIS A 117 2.83 18.55 4.70
N HIS A 118 3.08 17.29 5.05
CA HIS A 118 2.79 16.73 6.36
C HIS A 118 3.98 16.72 7.33
N GLY A 119 5.12 17.33 6.97
CA GLY A 119 6.31 17.38 7.83
C GLY A 119 6.92 16.01 8.14
N MET A 120 6.88 15.07 7.19
CA MET A 120 7.29 13.68 7.39
C MET A 120 8.67 13.34 6.79
N ALA A 121 9.41 14.34 6.29
CA ALA A 121 10.67 14.14 5.57
C ALA A 121 11.76 13.43 6.38
N ASP A 122 11.73 13.53 7.71
CA ASP A 122 12.72 12.86 8.59
C ASP A 122 12.54 11.34 8.66
N ARG A 123 11.38 10.82 8.21
CA ARG A 123 11.00 9.41 8.37
C ARG A 123 10.35 8.77 7.16
N VAL A 124 10.06 9.54 6.11
CA VAL A 124 9.61 9.04 4.81
C VAL A 124 10.60 9.48 3.73
N SER A 125 11.26 8.51 3.09
CA SER A 125 12.16 8.74 1.96
C SER A 125 11.46 8.31 0.67
N VAL A 126 11.41 9.19 -0.34
CA VAL A 126 10.82 8.89 -1.66
C VAL A 126 11.92 8.80 -2.71
N LEU A 127 12.04 7.61 -3.30
CA LEU A 127 13.05 7.27 -4.30
C LEU A 127 12.39 7.03 -5.67
N GLN A 128 13.15 7.27 -6.72
CA GLN A 128 12.72 6.96 -8.08
C GLN A 128 13.48 5.74 -8.58
N GLY A 129 12.78 4.81 -9.20
CA GLY A 129 13.39 3.67 -9.87
C GLY A 129 12.41 2.53 -10.11
N ASP A 130 12.86 1.53 -10.87
CA ASP A 130 12.07 0.36 -11.18
C ASP A 130 12.12 -0.64 -10.02
N LEU A 131 11.04 -0.68 -9.25
CA LEU A 131 10.86 -1.55 -8.09
C LEU A 131 12.07 -1.48 -7.14
N PHE A 132 12.63 -2.64 -6.77
CA PHE A 132 13.75 -2.74 -5.85
C PHE A 132 15.04 -2.08 -6.33
N SER A 133 15.18 -1.77 -7.63
CA SER A 133 16.37 -1.06 -8.12
C SER A 133 16.51 0.34 -7.51
N ALA A 134 15.39 0.98 -7.15
CA ALA A 134 15.34 2.29 -6.49
C ALA A 134 16.08 2.31 -5.14
N PHE A 135 16.23 1.14 -4.49
CA PHE A 135 16.87 1.01 -3.18
C PHE A 135 18.31 0.50 -3.27
N SER A 136 18.86 0.35 -4.47
CA SER A 136 20.23 -0.12 -4.67
C SER A 136 21.24 0.77 -3.95
N GLY A 137 22.14 0.16 -3.18
CA GLY A 137 23.15 0.87 -2.38
C GLY A 137 22.65 1.35 -1.01
N LEU A 138 21.35 1.25 -0.73
CA LEU A 138 20.84 1.40 0.63
C LEU A 138 21.04 0.09 1.40
N LYS A 139 21.35 0.20 2.71
CA LYS A 139 21.50 -0.96 3.60
C LYS A 139 20.13 -1.43 4.11
N LEU A 140 19.30 -1.97 3.19
CA LEU A 140 17.94 -2.43 3.50
C LEU A 140 17.79 -3.96 3.53
N ASP A 141 18.71 -4.71 2.91
CA ASP A 141 18.70 -6.18 2.84
C ASP A 141 18.48 -6.83 4.21
N GLY A 142 17.45 -7.68 4.32
CA GLY A 142 17.07 -8.40 5.54
C GLY A 142 16.60 -7.54 6.71
N THR A 143 16.25 -6.26 6.49
CA THR A 143 15.89 -5.32 7.57
C THR A 143 14.45 -4.80 7.53
N MET A 144 13.67 -5.11 6.49
CA MET A 144 12.31 -4.60 6.33
C MET A 144 11.31 -5.47 7.08
N ASP A 145 10.43 -4.83 7.86
CA ASP A 145 9.37 -5.51 8.59
C ASP A 145 8.18 -5.79 7.66
N VAL A 146 7.85 -4.80 6.84
CA VAL A 146 6.70 -4.83 5.95
C VAL A 146 7.10 -4.27 4.58
N ILE A 147 6.69 -4.95 3.51
CA ILE A 147 6.71 -4.41 2.15
C ILE A 147 5.27 -4.37 1.67
N ILE A 148 4.86 -3.21 1.18
CA ILE A 148 3.53 -2.94 0.65
C ILE A 148 3.70 -2.61 -0.81
N CYS A 149 2.79 -3.08 -1.66
CA CYS A 149 2.82 -2.79 -3.07
C CYS A 149 1.39 -2.59 -3.58
N ASN A 150 1.12 -1.43 -4.16
CA ASN A 150 -0.11 -1.20 -4.94
C ASN A 150 0.27 -1.05 -6.41
N PRO A 151 0.57 -2.16 -7.11
CA PRO A 151 1.00 -2.09 -8.50
C PRO A 151 -0.20 -1.84 -9.42
N PRO A 152 0.02 -1.31 -10.63
CA PRO A 152 -0.99 -1.44 -11.68
C PRO A 152 -1.35 -2.92 -11.85
N TYR A 153 -2.63 -3.20 -12.10
CA TYR A 153 -3.16 -4.56 -12.23
C TYR A 153 -4.10 -4.78 -13.42
N ILE A 154 -4.33 -3.75 -14.24
CA ILE A 154 -5.20 -3.86 -15.43
C ILE A 154 -4.38 -4.32 -16.63
N SER A 155 -4.85 -5.36 -17.32
CA SER A 155 -4.18 -5.82 -18.53
C SER A 155 -4.32 -4.82 -19.67
N GLU A 156 -3.32 -4.77 -20.56
CA GLU A 156 -3.32 -3.86 -21.72
C GLU A 156 -4.57 -4.02 -22.58
N LYS A 157 -5.00 -5.26 -22.83
CA LYS A 157 -6.24 -5.56 -23.58
C LYS A 157 -7.49 -4.91 -22.97
N ARG A 158 -7.57 -4.87 -21.63
CA ARG A 158 -8.71 -4.25 -20.94
C ARG A 158 -8.61 -2.73 -20.96
N LEU A 159 -7.41 -2.19 -20.82
CA LEU A 159 -7.16 -0.75 -20.96
C LEU A 159 -7.43 -0.22 -22.36
N GLU A 160 -7.24 -1.04 -23.39
CA GLU A 160 -7.61 -0.69 -24.77
C GLU A 160 -9.08 -0.96 -25.09
N GLY A 161 -9.79 -1.67 -24.20
CA GLY A 161 -11.18 -2.07 -24.37
C GLY A 161 -12.11 -1.43 -23.34
N ASP A 162 -12.60 -2.23 -22.40
CA ASP A 162 -13.63 -1.85 -21.42
C ASP A 162 -13.19 -0.77 -20.42
N ARG A 163 -11.89 -0.47 -20.34
CA ARG A 163 -11.29 0.46 -19.38
C ARG A 163 -10.54 1.64 -20.02
N ALA A 164 -10.75 1.92 -21.29
CA ALA A 164 -10.09 3.04 -21.99
C ALA A 164 -10.35 4.41 -21.32
N HIS A 165 -11.57 4.62 -20.81
CA HIS A 165 -11.98 5.86 -20.14
C HIS A 165 -11.13 6.21 -18.90
N LEU A 166 -10.48 5.23 -18.26
CA LEU A 166 -9.62 5.48 -17.09
C LEU A 166 -8.39 6.33 -17.44
N THR A 167 -7.97 6.31 -18.70
CA THR A 167 -6.75 7.00 -19.16
C THR A 167 -7.01 8.42 -19.68
N GLU A 168 -8.24 8.92 -19.60
CA GLU A 168 -8.60 10.27 -20.09
C GLU A 168 -8.01 11.38 -19.18
N LEU A 169 -7.95 11.13 -17.88
CA LEU A 169 -7.49 12.10 -16.87
C LEU A 169 -6.28 11.60 -16.06
N GLU A 170 -5.99 10.31 -16.09
CA GLU A 170 -4.94 9.68 -15.28
C GLU A 170 -3.92 8.96 -16.16
N PRO A 171 -2.64 8.88 -15.73
CA PRO A 171 -1.57 8.29 -16.52
C PRO A 171 -1.85 6.80 -16.79
N ARG A 172 -1.63 6.35 -18.03
CA ARG A 172 -1.83 4.95 -18.43
C ARG A 172 -0.96 4.00 -17.63
N GLU A 173 0.25 4.44 -17.28
CA GLU A 173 1.25 3.70 -16.50
C GLU A 173 0.72 3.31 -15.11
N ALA A 174 -0.21 4.09 -14.54
CA ALA A 174 -0.85 3.77 -13.26
C ALA A 174 -1.82 2.57 -13.34
N PHE A 175 -2.18 2.14 -14.55
CA PHE A 175 -3.08 1.00 -14.75
C PHE A 175 -2.45 -0.16 -15.50
N ALA A 176 -1.49 0.10 -16.39
CA ALA A 176 -0.95 -0.88 -17.32
C ALA A 176 -0.03 -1.89 -16.64
N ALA A 177 -0.43 -3.16 -16.68
CA ALA A 177 0.26 -4.26 -15.98
C ALA A 177 0.67 -5.41 -16.91
N GLY A 178 0.87 -5.10 -18.19
CA GLY A 178 1.21 -6.07 -19.23
C GLY A 178 0.04 -6.99 -19.63
N PRO A 179 0.31 -8.11 -20.31
CA PRO A 179 -0.74 -8.94 -20.91
C PRO A 179 -1.66 -9.63 -19.88
N TYR A 180 -1.16 -9.92 -18.67
CA TYR A 180 -1.88 -10.67 -17.64
C TYR A 180 -2.17 -9.90 -16.36
N GLY A 181 -1.67 -8.68 -16.20
CA GLY A 181 -1.88 -7.88 -14.98
C GLY A 181 -1.05 -8.31 -13.76
N LEU A 182 -0.13 -9.27 -13.91
CA LEU A 182 0.59 -9.90 -12.80
C LEU A 182 2.12 -9.75 -12.89
N SER A 183 2.65 -9.07 -13.90
CA SER A 183 4.10 -8.97 -14.14
C SER A 183 4.85 -8.35 -12.95
N ILE A 184 4.30 -7.29 -12.37
CA ILE A 184 4.91 -6.63 -11.20
C ILE A 184 4.79 -7.51 -9.96
N HIS A 185 3.63 -8.12 -9.72
CA HIS A 185 3.43 -9.09 -8.64
C HIS A 185 4.50 -10.19 -8.66
N MET A 186 4.75 -10.80 -9.83
CA MET A 186 5.78 -11.84 -9.97
C MET A 186 7.18 -11.36 -9.60
N ARG A 187 7.57 -10.17 -10.07
CA ARG A 187 8.89 -9.58 -9.78
C ARG A 187 9.03 -9.25 -8.28
N VAL A 188 8.03 -8.61 -7.70
CA VAL A 188 8.06 -8.23 -6.28
C VAL A 188 8.06 -9.47 -5.38
N ILE A 189 7.22 -10.48 -5.65
CA ILE A 189 7.19 -11.73 -4.90
C ILE A 189 8.55 -12.43 -4.92
N LYS A 190 9.24 -12.42 -6.07
CA LYS A 190 10.56 -13.02 -6.22
C LYS A 190 11.64 -12.29 -5.43
N ASP A 191 11.66 -10.96 -5.48
CA ASP A 191 12.79 -10.16 -5.01
C ASP A 191 12.62 -9.64 -3.56
N ALA A 192 11.38 -9.53 -3.06
CA ALA A 192 11.08 -9.08 -1.71
C ALA A 192 11.74 -9.86 -0.55
N PRO A 193 11.94 -11.19 -0.62
CA PRO A 193 12.58 -11.93 0.48
C PRO A 193 13.98 -11.44 0.81
N ARG A 194 14.71 -10.89 -0.16
CA ARG A 194 16.02 -10.27 0.05
C ARG A 194 15.98 -9.09 1.03
N TYR A 195 14.89 -8.34 1.04
CA TYR A 195 14.74 -7.11 1.82
C TYR A 195 14.03 -7.34 3.15
N LEU A 196 13.09 -8.27 3.18
CA LEU A 196 12.33 -8.63 4.37
C LEU A 196 13.23 -9.32 5.39
N ARG A 197 13.09 -8.93 6.67
CA ARG A 197 13.63 -9.73 7.76
C ARG A 197 12.88 -11.06 7.87
N ARG A 198 13.43 -12.01 8.61
CA ARG A 198 12.70 -13.25 8.98
C ARG A 198 11.35 -12.91 9.61
N GLY A 199 10.30 -13.55 9.11
CA GLY A 199 8.92 -13.31 9.53
C GLY A 199 8.36 -11.92 9.16
N GLY A 200 9.03 -11.19 8.26
CA GLY A 200 8.51 -9.97 7.65
C GLY A 200 7.34 -10.27 6.71
N ILE A 201 6.55 -9.26 6.39
CA ILE A 201 5.28 -9.44 5.68
C ILE A 201 5.29 -8.66 4.36
N LEU A 202 4.87 -9.33 3.29
CA LEU A 202 4.57 -8.72 1.99
C LEU A 202 3.06 -8.57 1.85
N LEU A 203 2.58 -7.38 1.45
CA LEU A 203 1.18 -7.10 1.14
C LEU A 203 1.03 -6.50 -0.25
N PHE A 204 -0.01 -6.93 -0.96
CA PHE A 204 -0.42 -6.37 -2.26
C PHE A 204 -1.86 -5.91 -2.22
N GLU A 205 -2.17 -4.77 -2.85
CA GLU A 205 -3.51 -4.57 -3.41
C GLU A 205 -3.63 -5.42 -4.68
N VAL A 206 -4.79 -6.05 -4.87
CA VAL A 206 -5.10 -6.85 -6.05
C VAL A 206 -6.42 -6.41 -6.69
N GLY A 207 -6.50 -6.52 -8.01
CA GLY A 207 -7.76 -6.32 -8.72
C GLY A 207 -8.77 -7.41 -8.40
N LEU A 208 -10.06 -7.10 -8.59
CA LEU A 208 -11.15 -8.04 -8.37
C LEU A 208 -10.92 -9.36 -9.13
N GLY A 209 -10.88 -10.47 -8.39
CA GLY A 209 -10.67 -11.83 -8.92
C GLY A 209 -9.21 -12.23 -9.15
N GLN A 210 -8.23 -11.38 -8.84
CA GLN A 210 -6.79 -11.70 -8.96
C GLN A 210 -6.18 -12.29 -7.68
N ASP A 211 -6.90 -12.21 -6.55
CA ASP A 211 -6.48 -12.72 -5.24
C ASP A 211 -5.95 -14.17 -5.32
N ARG A 212 -6.69 -15.09 -5.93
CA ARG A 212 -6.29 -16.50 -6.08
C ARG A 212 -5.01 -16.65 -6.89
N GLN A 213 -4.83 -15.84 -7.94
CA GLN A 213 -3.65 -15.93 -8.80
C GLN A 213 -2.40 -15.45 -8.05
N VAL A 214 -2.52 -14.38 -7.26
CA VAL A 214 -1.43 -13.84 -6.43
C VAL A 214 -1.10 -14.78 -5.28
N ILE A 215 -2.10 -15.38 -4.62
CA ILE A 215 -1.89 -16.45 -3.62
C ILE A 215 -1.08 -17.60 -4.22
N SER A 216 -1.47 -18.11 -5.39
CA SER A 216 -0.72 -19.18 -6.03
C SER A 216 0.70 -18.79 -6.43
N LEU A 217 0.98 -17.51 -6.72
CA LEU A 217 2.34 -17.03 -6.96
C LEU A 217 3.19 -17.07 -5.68
N LEU A 218 2.64 -16.63 -4.55
CA LEU A 218 3.30 -16.70 -3.25
C LEU A 218 3.60 -18.17 -2.88
N GLU A 219 2.62 -19.07 -3.00
CA GLU A 219 2.76 -20.51 -2.66
C GLU A 219 3.81 -21.23 -3.53
N ARG A 220 3.90 -20.87 -4.82
CA ARG A 220 4.88 -21.45 -5.74
C ARG A 220 6.30 -20.98 -5.45
N SER A 221 6.48 -19.77 -4.93
CA SER A 221 7.81 -19.24 -4.62
C SER A 221 8.51 -20.00 -3.47
N LYS A 222 7.74 -20.66 -2.58
CA LYS A 222 8.22 -21.30 -1.35
C LYS A 222 8.93 -20.37 -0.35
N ALA A 223 9.02 -19.08 -0.65
CA ALA A 223 9.61 -18.06 0.20
C ALA A 223 8.62 -17.50 1.22
N TYR A 224 7.32 -17.82 1.10
CA TYR A 224 6.27 -17.30 1.98
C TYR A 224 5.41 -18.41 2.60
N GLU A 225 4.92 -18.13 3.80
CA GLU A 225 3.95 -18.87 4.59
C GLU A 225 2.83 -17.93 5.09
N ASN A 226 1.83 -18.49 5.78
CA ASN A 226 0.68 -17.72 6.30
C ASN A 226 -0.02 -16.86 5.24
N ILE A 227 -0.10 -17.38 4.01
CA ILE A 227 -0.65 -16.69 2.84
C ILE A 227 -2.16 -16.61 2.95
N ARG A 228 -2.74 -15.41 2.82
CA ARG A 228 -4.18 -15.20 2.87
C ARG A 228 -4.60 -13.95 2.11
N ALA A 229 -5.87 -13.92 1.70
CA ALA A 229 -6.54 -12.72 1.23
C ALA A 229 -7.24 -11.99 2.39
N VAL A 230 -7.33 -10.67 2.31
CA VAL A 230 -8.19 -9.81 3.12
C VAL A 230 -9.26 -9.25 2.19
N THR A 231 -10.51 -9.35 2.63
CA THR A 231 -11.68 -8.99 1.84
C THR A 231 -12.21 -7.62 2.21
N ASN A 232 -12.82 -6.93 1.24
CA ASN A 232 -13.67 -5.76 1.53
C ASN A 232 -15.00 -6.18 2.19
N GLU A 233 -15.87 -5.21 2.46
CA GLU A 233 -17.20 -5.44 3.06
C GLU A 233 -18.12 -6.33 2.21
N ALA A 234 -17.91 -6.36 0.89
CA ALA A 234 -18.63 -7.22 -0.04
C ALA A 234 -18.10 -8.67 -0.06
N GLY A 235 -17.05 -8.98 0.71
CA GLY A 235 -16.43 -10.31 0.75
C GLY A 235 -15.49 -10.59 -0.43
N GLU A 236 -15.10 -9.55 -1.18
CA GLU A 236 -14.20 -9.67 -2.32
C GLU A 236 -12.74 -9.51 -1.88
N GLY A 237 -11.85 -10.42 -2.31
CA GLY A 237 -10.42 -10.33 -2.04
C GLY A 237 -9.81 -9.12 -2.74
N ARG A 238 -9.32 -8.15 -1.94
CA ARG A 238 -8.71 -6.90 -2.44
C ARG A 238 -7.28 -6.70 -1.95
N VAL A 239 -6.88 -7.41 -0.90
CA VAL A 239 -5.50 -7.44 -0.43
C VAL A 239 -5.04 -8.88 -0.30
N VAL A 240 -3.81 -9.18 -0.71
CA VAL A 240 -3.18 -10.49 -0.46
C VAL A 240 -1.91 -10.25 0.34
N MET A 241 -1.69 -11.06 1.38
CA MET A 241 -0.50 -10.99 2.21
C MET A 241 0.17 -12.35 2.36
N GLY A 242 1.49 -12.35 2.56
CA GLY A 242 2.29 -13.52 2.89
C GLY A 242 3.46 -13.15 3.79
N GLN A 243 3.82 -14.04 4.70
CA GLN A 243 4.94 -13.86 5.62
C GLN A 243 6.16 -14.59 5.09
N THR A 244 7.34 -13.96 5.06
CA THR A 244 8.56 -14.64 4.64
C THR A 244 8.92 -15.78 5.58
N THR A 245 9.23 -16.94 5.01
CA THR A 245 9.65 -18.11 5.79
C THR A 245 11.00 -17.87 6.46
N PRO A 246 11.31 -18.60 7.54
CA PRO A 246 12.62 -18.50 8.19
C PRO A 246 13.82 -18.90 7.31
N GLN A 247 13.55 -19.58 6.19
CA GLN A 247 14.50 -20.21 5.27
C GLN A 247 14.68 -19.44 3.94
N ALA A 248 13.91 -18.36 3.76
CA ALA A 248 13.95 -17.50 2.57
C ALA A 248 15.20 -16.62 2.51
#